data_AF-A0AAU5E3I8-F1
#
_entry.id   AF-A0AAU5E3I8-F1
#
_cell.length_a   1.000
_cell.length_b   1.000
_cell.length_c   1.000
_cell.angle_alpha   90.00
_cell.angle_beta   90.00
_cell.angle_gamma   90.00
#
_symmetry.space_group_name_H-M   'P 1'
#
loop_
_entity.id
_entity.type
_entity.pdbx_description
1 polymer ?
#
loop_
_entity_poly.entity_id
_entity_poly.type
_entity_poly.pdbx_seq_one_letter_code
_entity_poly.pdbx_strand_id
1 'polypeptide(L)'
;MGRFGWRSRRRGIPDEPALLAEAAENPGGSVAEIDPTHIGDPNGYVPPEAIRGAWLVDSSGKLTGEYQENPRHGVPQDDFSKLTDPDHWLGWLGDDPAGAVREGIEESLRAQVADSVVEWVKILETPRFLTGGRQRSEDEQVMLLTRAALAAPFALSVRATQHGRSVLLGVFSWAAVNLSGPEVRRDRRWFDLGVGLDWAGERLRERIYEIDGEDGATER
;
A
#
# COMPACT_ATOMS: atom_id res chain seq x y z
N MET A 1 -8.33 -20.68 -14.78
CA MET A 1 -8.80 -21.25 -13.50
C MET A 1 -7.63 -21.96 -12.83
N GLY A 2 -6.86 -21.27 -11.98
CA GLY A 2 -5.81 -21.90 -11.17
C GLY A 2 -6.34 -22.18 -9.77
N ARG A 3 -6.57 -23.44 -9.42
CA ARG A 3 -6.90 -23.83 -8.05
C ARG A 3 -5.62 -23.76 -7.22
N PHE A 4 -5.40 -22.65 -6.51
CA PHE A 4 -4.39 -22.57 -5.45
C PHE A 4 -4.79 -23.55 -4.34
N GLY A 5 -4.16 -24.73 -4.33
CA GLY A 5 -4.57 -25.85 -3.49
C GLY A 5 -4.18 -25.65 -2.03
N TRP A 6 -5.07 -25.04 -1.25
CA TRP A 6 -4.99 -25.09 0.21
C TRP A 6 -5.19 -26.54 0.65
N ARG A 7 -4.31 -27.05 1.51
CA ARG A 7 -4.43 -28.42 2.05
C ARG A 7 -5.41 -28.38 3.22
N SER A 8 -6.58 -28.98 3.04
CA SER A 8 -7.54 -29.18 4.13
C SER A 8 -7.08 -30.34 5.01
N ARG A 9 -7.07 -30.13 6.33
CA ARG A 9 -6.82 -31.14 7.35
C ARG A 9 -7.86 -31.02 8.45
N ARG A 10 -8.33 -32.15 8.96
CA ARG A 10 -9.11 -32.16 10.21
C ARG A 10 -8.17 -31.90 11.38
N ARG A 11 -8.41 -30.82 12.12
CA ARG A 11 -7.66 -30.47 13.33
C ARG A 11 -8.48 -30.60 14.62
N GLY A 12 -9.78 -30.90 14.51
CA GLY A 12 -10.73 -30.82 15.62
C GLY A 12 -11.16 -29.39 15.86
N ILE A 13 -12.33 -29.17 16.47
CA ILE A 13 -12.87 -27.82 16.71
C ILE A 13 -12.13 -27.21 17.91
N PRO A 14 -11.48 -26.04 17.78
CA PRO A 14 -10.87 -25.35 18.91
C PRO A 14 -11.96 -24.86 19.88
N ASP A 15 -11.68 -24.95 21.18
CA ASP A 15 -12.55 -24.43 22.24
C ASP A 15 -12.16 -22.98 22.59
N GLU A 16 -12.13 -22.12 21.57
CA GLU A 16 -11.80 -20.71 21.71
C GLU A 16 -13.07 -19.86 21.55
N PRO A 17 -13.56 -19.19 22.61
CA PRO A 17 -14.84 -18.48 22.58
C PRO A 17 -14.94 -17.40 21.49
N ALA A 18 -13.85 -16.66 21.25
CA ALA A 18 -13.81 -15.63 20.22
C ALA A 18 -13.93 -16.22 18.80
N LEU A 19 -13.24 -17.34 18.55
CA LEU A 19 -13.31 -18.06 17.29
C LEU A 19 -14.72 -18.62 17.02
N LEU A 20 -15.36 -19.17 18.06
CA LEU A 20 -16.73 -19.69 17.97
C LEU A 20 -17.76 -18.57 17.75
N ALA A 21 -17.57 -17.40 18.37
CA ALA A 21 -18.41 -16.23 18.15
C ALA A 21 -18.28 -15.72 16.72
N GLU A 22 -17.06 -15.54 16.22
CA GLU A 22 -16.80 -15.12 14.84
C GLU A 22 -17.38 -16.11 13.82
N ALA A 23 -17.30 -17.41 14.09
CA ALA A 23 -17.92 -18.43 13.25
C ALA A 23 -19.45 -18.29 13.21
N ALA A 24 -20.08 -18.02 14.36
CA ALA A 24 -21.53 -17.82 14.44
C ALA A 24 -22.00 -16.58 13.64
N GLU A 25 -21.16 -15.55 13.55
CA GLU A 25 -21.43 -14.33 12.78
C GLU A 25 -21.21 -14.51 11.27
N ASN A 26 -20.46 -15.54 10.85
CA ASN A 26 -20.11 -15.80 9.44
C ASN A 26 -20.56 -17.19 8.90
N PRO A 27 -21.87 -17.52 8.86
CA PRO A 27 -22.35 -18.81 8.34
C PRO A 27 -21.95 -19.07 6.88
N GLY A 28 -21.46 -20.29 6.61
CA GLY A 28 -21.01 -20.73 5.29
C GLY A 28 -19.68 -20.12 4.83
N GLY A 29 -19.02 -19.35 5.68
CA GLY A 29 -17.73 -18.72 5.42
C GLY A 29 -16.54 -19.48 6.01
N SER A 30 -15.53 -18.72 6.40
CA SER A 30 -14.36 -19.22 7.13
C SER A 30 -13.87 -18.16 8.12
N VAL A 31 -13.26 -18.60 9.22
CA VAL A 31 -12.61 -17.72 10.20
C VAL A 31 -11.10 -17.88 10.10
N ALA A 32 -10.39 -16.79 9.82
CA ALA A 32 -8.95 -16.80 9.65
C ALA A 32 -8.20 -16.91 10.99
N GLU A 33 -7.18 -17.75 11.06
CA GLU A 33 -6.21 -17.76 12.14
C GLU A 33 -5.06 -16.81 11.79
N ILE A 34 -4.99 -15.66 12.46
CA ILE A 34 -3.97 -14.63 12.24
C ILE A 34 -2.75 -14.90 13.12
N ASP A 35 -1.55 -14.73 12.57
CA ASP A 35 -0.30 -14.83 13.32
C ASP A 35 0.00 -13.52 14.09
N PRO A 36 -0.11 -13.51 15.43
CA PRO A 36 0.12 -12.29 16.22
C PRO A 36 1.59 -11.83 16.20
N THR A 37 2.51 -12.67 15.74
CA THR A 37 3.93 -12.30 15.63
C THR A 37 4.19 -11.26 14.54
N HIS A 38 3.25 -11.06 13.61
CA HIS A 38 3.37 -10.11 12.49
C HIS A 38 2.34 -8.98 12.54
N ILE A 39 1.25 -9.12 13.29
CA ILE A 39 0.12 -8.19 13.30
C ILE A 39 -0.23 -7.77 14.73
N GLY A 40 -0.25 -6.45 14.96
CA GLY A 40 -0.62 -5.87 16.25
C GLY A 40 -2.14 -5.65 16.44
N ASP A 41 -2.88 -5.52 15.35
CA ASP A 41 -4.34 -5.36 15.35
C ASP A 41 -4.98 -6.33 14.33
N PRO A 42 -5.65 -7.41 14.78
CA PRO A 42 -6.27 -8.39 13.89
C PRO A 42 -7.53 -7.87 13.19
N ASN A 43 -8.11 -6.74 13.63
CA ASN A 43 -9.28 -6.12 13.01
C ASN A 43 -8.89 -5.09 11.94
N GLY A 44 -7.60 -4.78 11.81
CA GLY A 44 -7.05 -3.92 10.79
C GLY A 44 -6.76 -4.65 9.47
N TYR A 45 -5.91 -4.04 8.64
CA TYR A 45 -5.41 -4.73 7.45
C TYR A 45 -4.50 -5.91 7.84
N VAL A 46 -4.85 -7.10 7.36
CA VAL A 46 -4.07 -8.32 7.56
C VAL A 46 -3.44 -8.74 6.22
N PRO A 47 -2.10 -8.68 6.07
CA PRO A 47 -1.43 -9.17 4.88
C PRO A 47 -1.65 -10.69 4.76
N PRO A 48 -1.85 -11.24 3.54
CA PRO A 48 -2.12 -12.66 3.35
C PRO A 48 -1.09 -13.60 3.96
N GLU A 49 0.18 -13.18 4.05
CA GLU A 49 1.29 -13.95 4.63
C GLU A 49 1.18 -14.08 6.15
N ALA A 50 0.50 -13.14 6.83
CA ALA A 50 0.27 -13.21 8.27
C ALA A 50 -0.88 -14.15 8.66
N ILE A 51 -1.61 -14.73 7.69
CA ILE A 51 -2.69 -15.69 7.95
C ILE A 51 -2.08 -17.10 7.98
N ARG A 52 -2.21 -17.82 9.09
CA ARG A 52 -1.77 -19.23 9.21
C ARG A 52 -2.65 -20.18 8.40
N GLY A 53 -3.92 -19.84 8.30
CA GLY A 53 -4.95 -20.64 7.64
C GLY A 53 -6.33 -20.17 8.05
N ALA A 54 -7.36 -20.97 7.73
CA ALA A 54 -8.72 -20.63 8.08
C ALA A 54 -9.53 -21.87 8.48
N TRP A 55 -10.37 -21.71 9.48
CA TRP A 55 -11.37 -22.69 9.91
C TRP A 55 -12.63 -22.55 9.07
N LEU A 56 -13.12 -23.66 8.51
CA LEU A 56 -14.36 -23.63 7.74
C LEU A 56 -15.59 -23.59 8.65
N VAL A 57 -16.54 -22.74 8.29
CA VAL A 57 -17.83 -22.59 8.97
C VAL A 57 -18.93 -23.23 8.11
N ASP A 58 -19.79 -24.03 8.72
CA ASP A 58 -20.96 -24.57 8.05
C ASP A 58 -22.06 -23.51 7.88
N SER A 59 -23.11 -23.85 7.14
CA SER A 59 -24.25 -22.94 6.89
C SER A 59 -25.05 -22.57 8.15
N SER A 60 -24.78 -23.21 9.29
CA SER A 60 -25.41 -22.90 10.58
C SER A 60 -24.56 -22.00 11.48
N GLY A 61 -23.39 -21.56 11.01
CA GLY A 61 -22.46 -20.74 11.81
C GLY A 61 -21.60 -21.56 12.77
N LYS A 62 -21.45 -22.87 12.54
CA LYS A 62 -20.60 -23.73 13.38
C LYS A 62 -19.32 -24.11 12.66
N LEU A 63 -18.23 -24.20 13.41
CA LEU A 63 -16.98 -24.74 12.87
C LEU A 63 -17.14 -26.21 12.47
N THR A 64 -16.71 -26.55 11.26
CA THR A 64 -16.75 -27.94 10.75
C THR A 64 -15.62 -28.81 11.33
N GLY A 65 -14.61 -28.18 11.94
CA GLY A 65 -13.35 -28.81 12.36
C GLY A 65 -12.36 -29.05 11.20
N GLU A 66 -12.72 -28.64 9.99
CA GLU A 66 -11.79 -28.56 8.85
C GLU A 66 -10.99 -27.27 8.90
N TYR A 67 -9.67 -27.42 8.83
CA TYR A 67 -8.73 -26.31 8.80
C TYR A 67 -7.98 -26.32 7.47
N GLN A 68 -7.98 -25.19 6.79
CA GLN A 68 -7.22 -25.00 5.56
C GLN A 68 -5.94 -24.24 5.86
N GLU A 69 -4.80 -24.92 5.76
CA GLU A 69 -3.48 -24.30 5.94
C GLU A 69 -3.19 -23.33 4.77
N ASN A 70 -2.72 -22.13 5.10
CA ASN A 70 -2.27 -21.17 4.10
C ASN A 70 -0.83 -21.49 3.69
N PRO A 71 -0.58 -21.94 2.44
CA PRO A 71 0.77 -22.26 1.99
C PRO A 71 1.68 -21.04 1.85
N ARG A 72 1.11 -19.82 1.92
CA ARG A 72 1.85 -18.55 1.87
C ARG A 72 2.14 -17.97 3.25
N HIS A 73 1.78 -18.67 4.34
CA HIS A 73 2.08 -18.21 5.69
C HIS A 73 3.58 -18.00 5.89
N GLY A 74 3.96 -16.84 6.40
CA GLY A 74 5.34 -16.45 6.61
C GLY A 74 5.46 -14.96 6.98
N VAL A 75 6.71 -14.46 6.99
CA VAL A 75 6.97 -13.04 7.25
C VAL A 75 6.40 -12.21 6.08
N PRO A 76 5.47 -11.27 6.32
CA PRO A 76 4.96 -10.41 5.27
C PRO A 76 6.09 -9.64 4.59
N GLN A 77 6.01 -9.54 3.26
CA GLN A 77 6.99 -8.84 2.43
C GLN A 77 6.34 -7.65 1.74
N ASP A 78 7.19 -6.77 1.24
CA ASP A 78 6.79 -5.68 0.35
C ASP A 78 6.07 -6.23 -0.89
N ASP A 79 5.03 -5.52 -1.34
CA ASP A 79 4.34 -5.79 -2.59
C ASP A 79 4.03 -4.47 -3.31
N PHE A 80 4.86 -4.16 -4.29
CA PHE A 80 4.72 -3.00 -5.17
C PHE A 80 4.19 -3.38 -6.57
N SER A 81 3.75 -4.62 -6.79
CA SER A 81 3.27 -5.08 -8.10
C SER A 81 2.19 -4.17 -8.67
N LYS A 82 1.25 -3.71 -7.84
CA LYS A 82 0.20 -2.76 -8.25
C LYS A 82 0.71 -1.41 -8.74
N LEU A 83 1.90 -0.98 -8.29
CA LEU A 83 2.57 0.22 -8.76
C LEU A 83 3.33 -0.04 -10.07
N THR A 84 4.02 -1.18 -10.20
CA THR A 84 4.98 -1.45 -11.29
C THR A 84 4.41 -2.22 -12.47
N ASP A 85 3.35 -3.01 -12.27
CA ASP A 85 2.69 -3.79 -13.32
C ASP A 85 1.92 -2.95 -14.35
N PRO A 86 1.27 -1.82 -13.99
CA PRO A 86 0.61 -0.97 -14.97
C PRO A 86 1.59 -0.43 -16.02
N ASP A 87 1.13 -0.32 -17.27
CA ASP A 87 1.88 0.31 -18.36
C ASP A 87 1.85 1.85 -18.21
N HIS A 88 2.52 2.34 -17.18
CA HIS A 88 2.73 3.76 -16.92
C HIS A 88 4.23 4.05 -16.80
N TRP A 89 4.65 5.17 -17.37
CA TRP A 89 6.07 5.53 -17.34
C TRP A 89 6.47 6.07 -15.95
N LEU A 90 7.21 5.25 -15.21
CA LEU A 90 7.75 5.59 -13.88
C LEU A 90 9.24 5.97 -13.91
N GLY A 91 9.85 6.15 -15.09
CA GLY A 91 11.28 6.47 -15.20
C GLY A 91 11.69 7.78 -14.53
N TRP A 92 10.74 8.66 -14.21
CA TRP A 92 10.99 9.87 -13.41
C TRP A 92 11.30 9.58 -11.94
N LEU A 93 11.03 8.36 -11.45
CA LEU A 93 11.43 7.87 -10.12
C LEU A 93 12.81 7.20 -10.11
N GLY A 94 13.48 7.09 -11.27
CA GLY A 94 14.74 6.38 -11.43
C GLY A 94 14.56 4.92 -11.87
N ASP A 95 15.64 4.15 -11.76
CA ASP A 95 15.71 2.76 -12.26
C ASP A 95 14.93 1.76 -11.40
N ASP A 96 14.69 2.09 -10.14
CA ASP A 96 13.87 1.29 -9.20
C ASP A 96 12.72 2.13 -8.61
N PRO A 97 11.58 2.22 -9.32
CA PRO A 97 10.41 2.94 -8.82
C PRO A 97 9.86 2.41 -7.50
N ALA A 98 9.93 1.10 -7.27
CA ALA A 98 9.44 0.49 -6.03
C ALA A 98 10.33 0.89 -4.84
N GLY A 99 11.64 0.79 -5.01
CA GLY A 99 12.62 1.27 -4.03
C GLY A 99 12.47 2.76 -3.72
N ALA A 100 12.29 3.59 -4.74
CA ALA A 100 12.07 5.04 -4.57
C ALA A 100 10.81 5.36 -3.76
N VAL A 101 9.68 4.70 -4.06
CA VAL A 101 8.44 4.89 -3.29
C VAL A 101 8.60 4.39 -1.85
N ARG A 102 9.24 3.23 -1.67
CA ARG A 102 9.52 2.67 -0.34
C ARG A 102 10.36 3.64 0.51
N GLU A 103 11.46 4.15 -0.04
CA GLU A 103 12.32 5.13 0.63
C GLU A 103 11.55 6.42 0.95
N GLY A 104 10.74 6.93 0.01
CA GLY A 104 9.93 8.12 0.23
C GLY A 104 8.90 7.95 1.36
N ILE A 105 8.31 6.77 1.50
CA ILE A 105 7.43 6.41 2.64
C ILE A 105 8.22 6.41 3.95
N GLU A 106 9.38 5.75 3.99
CA GLU A 106 10.20 5.70 5.20
C GLU A 106 10.69 7.08 5.63
N GLU A 107 11.09 7.94 4.70
CA GLU A 107 11.48 9.32 4.98
C GLU A 107 10.31 10.12 5.53
N SER A 108 9.11 9.94 4.98
CA SER A 108 7.89 10.59 5.48
C SER A 108 7.57 10.18 6.91
N LEU A 109 7.72 8.89 7.23
CA LEU A 109 7.54 8.38 8.59
C LEU A 109 8.62 8.87 9.54
N ARG A 110 9.90 8.81 9.14
CA ARG A 110 11.05 9.28 9.94
C ARG A 110 10.99 10.78 10.22
N ALA A 111 10.39 11.57 9.33
CA ALA A 111 10.16 12.99 9.57
C ALA A 111 9.15 13.26 10.70
N GLN A 112 8.22 12.33 10.96
CA GLN A 112 7.25 12.43 12.05
C GLN A 112 7.74 11.73 13.33
N VAL A 113 8.35 10.55 13.18
CA VAL A 113 8.84 9.70 14.26
C VAL A 113 10.21 9.15 13.87
N ALA A 114 11.27 9.76 14.36
CA ALA A 114 12.65 9.54 13.87
C ALA A 114 13.14 8.08 13.96
N ASP A 115 12.65 7.29 14.92
CA ASP A 115 13.03 5.89 15.14
C ASP A 115 12.08 4.89 14.46
N SER A 116 11.17 5.34 13.59
CA SER A 116 10.25 4.48 12.86
C SER A 116 10.98 3.53 11.92
N VAL A 117 10.66 2.25 11.99
CA VAL A 117 11.16 1.20 11.09
C VAL A 117 9.98 0.57 10.36
N VAL A 118 9.98 0.66 9.03
CA VAL A 118 8.99 0.01 8.18
C VAL A 118 9.38 -1.46 7.99
N GLU A 119 8.47 -2.37 8.33
CA GLU A 119 8.69 -3.82 8.21
C GLU A 119 8.24 -4.35 6.85
N TRP A 120 7.13 -3.84 6.33
CA TRP A 120 6.60 -4.17 5.00
C TRP A 120 5.65 -3.07 4.50
N VAL A 121 5.51 -2.94 3.18
CA VAL A 121 4.60 -2.04 2.46
C VAL A 121 3.88 -2.80 1.36
N LYS A 122 2.55 -2.67 1.27
CA LYS A 122 1.75 -3.24 0.20
C LYS A 122 0.97 -2.14 -0.51
N ILE A 123 1.12 -2.03 -1.83
CA ILE A 123 0.28 -1.17 -2.65
C ILE A 123 -1.03 -1.89 -2.91
N LEU A 124 -2.15 -1.29 -2.47
CA LEU A 124 -3.43 -1.98 -2.35
C LEU A 124 -4.18 -2.10 -3.69
N GLU A 125 -3.99 -1.13 -4.58
CA GLU A 125 -4.61 -1.07 -5.89
C GLU A 125 -3.76 -0.22 -6.84
N THR A 126 -4.11 -0.20 -8.13
CA THR A 126 -3.38 0.57 -9.13
C THR A 126 -3.38 2.06 -8.77
N PRO A 127 -2.21 2.70 -8.63
CA PRO A 127 -2.11 4.12 -8.31
C PRO A 127 -2.82 5.01 -9.34
N ARG A 128 -3.20 6.21 -8.92
CA ARG A 128 -3.56 7.29 -9.85
C ARG A 128 -2.29 7.95 -10.32
N PHE A 129 -2.19 8.19 -11.62
CA PHE A 129 -1.05 8.84 -12.24
C PHE A 129 -1.49 10.11 -12.98
N LEU A 130 -0.62 11.12 -12.97
CA LEU A 130 -0.80 12.35 -13.71
C LEU A 130 0.52 12.74 -14.36
N THR A 131 0.56 12.87 -15.69
CA THR A 131 1.75 13.33 -16.42
C THR A 131 1.41 14.56 -17.23
N GLY A 132 2.35 15.49 -17.32
CA GLY A 132 2.21 16.72 -18.11
C GLY A 132 3.48 17.00 -18.88
N GLY A 133 3.33 17.34 -20.16
CA GLY A 133 4.45 17.63 -21.04
C GLY A 133 4.19 18.81 -21.96
N ARG A 134 5.26 19.29 -22.59
CA ARG A 134 5.21 20.29 -23.66
C ARG A 134 5.61 19.63 -24.97
N GLN A 135 4.92 19.99 -26.06
CA GLN A 135 5.29 19.54 -27.40
C GLN A 135 6.54 20.31 -27.86
N ARG A 136 7.51 19.61 -28.44
CA ARG A 136 8.68 20.28 -29.03
C ARG A 136 8.29 20.77 -30.43
N SER A 137 8.47 22.06 -30.69
CA SER A 137 7.95 22.75 -31.88
C SER A 137 8.61 22.37 -33.22
N GLU A 138 9.68 21.58 -33.21
CA GLU A 138 10.40 21.15 -34.43
C GLU A 138 10.20 19.66 -34.76
N ASP A 139 9.69 18.84 -33.82
CA ASP A 139 9.40 17.42 -34.01
C ASP A 139 8.07 17.07 -33.34
N GLU A 140 7.00 16.94 -34.13
CA GLU A 140 5.63 16.72 -33.63
C GLU A 140 5.46 15.41 -32.84
N GLN A 141 6.42 14.49 -32.92
CA GLN A 141 6.39 13.18 -32.27
C GLN A 141 7.12 13.08 -30.92
N VAL A 142 7.77 14.16 -30.45
CA VAL A 142 8.52 14.14 -29.18
C VAL A 142 7.83 15.01 -28.12
N MET A 143 7.19 14.38 -27.14
CA MET A 143 6.66 15.04 -25.95
C MET A 143 7.74 15.12 -24.87
N LEU A 144 8.07 16.34 -24.44
CA LEU A 144 8.97 16.55 -23.31
C LEU A 144 8.16 16.52 -22.02
N LEU A 145 8.40 15.54 -21.15
CA LEU A 145 7.74 15.50 -19.86
C LEU A 145 8.28 16.62 -18.95
N THR A 146 7.37 17.42 -18.43
CA THR A 146 7.71 18.57 -17.56
C THR A 146 7.34 18.30 -16.11
N ARG A 147 6.35 17.43 -15.89
CA ARG A 147 5.81 17.12 -14.57
C ARG A 147 5.20 15.73 -14.55
N ALA A 148 5.27 15.07 -13.41
CA ALA A 148 4.61 13.81 -13.15
C ALA A 148 4.16 13.75 -11.69
N ALA A 149 3.08 13.04 -11.42
CA ALA A 149 2.65 12.75 -10.07
C ALA A 149 1.98 11.39 -9.99
N LEU A 150 2.05 10.78 -8.81
CA LEU A 150 1.31 9.58 -8.46
C LEU A 150 0.65 9.71 -7.10
N ALA A 151 -0.45 8.98 -6.89
CA ALA A 151 -1.06 8.70 -5.59
C ALA A 151 -1.21 7.18 -5.47
N ALA A 152 -0.46 6.57 -4.56
CA ALA A 152 -0.41 5.13 -4.33
C ALA A 152 -1.03 4.79 -2.96
N PRO A 153 -2.18 4.08 -2.93
CA PRO A 153 -2.78 3.64 -1.68
C PRO A 153 -1.99 2.47 -1.10
N PHE A 154 -1.71 2.52 0.19
CA PHE A 154 -0.87 1.52 0.86
C PHE A 154 -1.52 0.97 2.13
N ALA A 155 -1.10 -0.24 2.47
CA ALA A 155 -1.02 -0.71 3.84
C ALA A 155 0.46 -0.90 4.20
N LEU A 156 0.87 -0.59 5.43
CA LEU A 156 2.22 -0.89 5.89
C LEU A 156 2.25 -1.27 7.36
N SER A 157 3.25 -2.05 7.77
CA SER A 157 3.61 -2.20 9.18
C SER A 157 4.81 -1.32 9.50
N VAL A 158 4.67 -0.57 10.58
CA VAL A 158 5.73 0.27 11.14
C VAL A 158 5.91 -0.04 12.62
N ARG A 159 7.16 -0.01 13.08
CA ARG A 159 7.51 -0.15 14.49
C ARG A 159 8.26 1.10 14.96
N ALA A 160 7.88 1.61 16.13
CA ALA A 160 8.60 2.67 16.84
C ALA A 160 8.79 2.27 18.30
N THR A 161 9.83 2.77 18.96
CA THR A 161 10.19 2.36 20.33
C THR A 161 9.08 2.71 21.33
N GLN A 162 8.41 3.85 21.15
CA GLN A 162 7.36 4.33 22.06
C GLN A 162 5.96 3.73 21.80
N HIS A 163 5.69 3.28 20.58
CA HIS A 163 4.33 2.86 20.17
C HIS A 163 4.24 1.38 19.80
N GLY A 164 5.36 0.65 19.80
CA GLY A 164 5.39 -0.73 19.36
C GLY A 164 5.11 -0.83 17.85
N ARG A 165 4.47 -1.92 17.43
CA ARG A 165 4.07 -2.15 16.03
C ARG A 165 2.68 -1.57 15.79
N SER A 166 2.49 -0.96 14.62
CA SER A 166 1.18 -0.53 14.13
C SER A 166 1.05 -0.80 12.63
N VAL A 167 -0.16 -1.11 12.19
CA VAL A 167 -0.49 -1.21 10.76
C VAL A 167 -1.19 0.09 10.35
N LEU A 168 -0.64 0.76 9.33
CA LEU A 168 -1.16 2.02 8.82
C LEU A 168 -1.77 1.83 7.44
N LEU A 169 -2.87 2.54 7.20
CA LEU A 169 -3.56 2.63 5.92
C LEU A 169 -3.59 4.09 5.47
N GLY A 170 -3.35 4.32 4.19
CA GLY A 170 -3.34 5.68 3.66
C GLY A 170 -2.96 5.74 2.19
N VAL A 171 -2.60 6.94 1.74
CA VAL A 171 -2.12 7.19 0.39
C VAL A 171 -0.81 7.96 0.45
N PHE A 172 0.19 7.43 -0.24
CA PHE A 172 1.44 8.13 -0.50
C PHE A 172 1.33 8.82 -1.85
N SER A 173 1.46 10.15 -1.87
CA SER A 173 1.50 10.91 -3.11
C SER A 173 2.86 11.53 -3.33
N TRP A 174 3.33 11.52 -4.57
CA TRP A 174 4.58 12.16 -4.97
C TRP A 174 4.32 12.93 -6.26
N ALA A 175 4.60 14.22 -6.26
CA ALA A 175 4.62 15.05 -7.45
C ALA A 175 6.03 15.62 -7.70
N ALA A 176 6.44 15.63 -8.96
CA ALA A 176 7.68 16.20 -9.43
C ALA A 176 7.42 17.15 -10.60
N VAL A 177 8.08 18.31 -10.57
CA VAL A 177 8.03 19.32 -11.65
C VAL A 177 9.44 19.61 -12.16
N ASN A 178 9.51 20.31 -13.29
CA ASN A 178 10.76 20.60 -14.02
C ASN A 178 11.53 19.35 -14.46
N LEU A 179 10.82 18.25 -14.79
CA LEU A 179 11.43 16.98 -15.21
C LEU A 179 12.31 17.07 -16.46
N SER A 180 12.14 18.12 -17.27
CA SER A 180 12.96 18.37 -18.46
C SER A 180 14.38 18.89 -18.13
N GLY A 181 14.62 19.36 -16.90
CA GLY A 181 15.91 19.91 -16.46
C GLY A 181 16.27 19.37 -15.07
N PRO A 182 17.12 18.34 -14.95
CA PRO A 182 17.38 17.66 -13.68
C PRO A 182 17.95 18.59 -12.60
N GLU A 183 18.68 19.65 -12.97
CA GLU A 183 19.26 20.61 -12.02
C GLU A 183 18.23 21.49 -11.30
N VAL A 184 17.05 21.67 -11.90
CA VAL A 184 15.96 22.52 -11.38
C VAL A 184 14.72 21.70 -11.01
N ARG A 185 14.85 20.37 -11.00
CA ARG A 185 13.81 19.43 -10.58
C ARG A 185 13.40 19.73 -9.15
N ARG A 186 12.09 19.76 -8.91
CA ARG A 186 11.52 19.88 -7.57
C ARG A 186 10.55 18.75 -7.32
N ASP A 187 10.57 18.23 -6.11
CA ASP A 187 9.75 17.11 -5.67
C ASP A 187 9.02 17.49 -4.38
N ARG A 188 7.77 17.06 -4.27
CA ARG A 188 7.02 17.13 -3.02
C ARG A 188 6.24 15.84 -2.81
N ARG A 189 6.16 15.43 -1.55
CA ARG A 189 5.54 14.18 -1.12
C ARG A 189 4.50 14.47 -0.05
N TRP A 190 3.44 13.67 -0.06
CA TRP A 190 2.37 13.70 0.94
C TRP A 190 2.14 12.29 1.44
N PHE A 191 1.95 12.17 2.75
CA PHE A 191 1.72 10.91 3.43
C PHE A 191 0.40 11.03 4.20
N ASP A 192 -0.70 10.75 3.51
CA ASP A 192 -2.05 10.98 4.01
C ASP A 192 -2.60 9.69 4.65
N LEU A 193 -2.77 9.68 5.97
CA LEU A 193 -3.31 8.53 6.70
C LEU A 193 -4.83 8.55 6.76
N GLY A 194 -5.45 7.36 6.70
CA GLY A 194 -6.91 7.20 6.86
C GLY A 194 -7.75 7.71 5.69
N VAL A 195 -7.13 8.05 4.56
CA VAL A 195 -7.82 8.48 3.34
C VAL A 195 -7.71 7.41 2.24
N GLY A 196 -8.67 7.43 1.31
CA GLY A 196 -8.71 6.54 0.15
C GLY A 196 -8.10 7.15 -1.11
N LEU A 197 -7.87 6.31 -2.12
CA LEU A 197 -7.27 6.70 -3.40
C LEU A 197 -8.06 7.79 -4.12
N ASP A 198 -9.39 7.72 -4.13
CA ASP A 198 -10.21 8.71 -4.84
C ASP A 198 -9.99 10.13 -4.30
N TRP A 199 -9.98 10.28 -2.96
CA TRP A 199 -9.73 11.57 -2.31
C TRP A 199 -8.35 12.15 -2.66
N ALA A 200 -7.30 11.30 -2.65
CA ALA A 200 -5.95 11.72 -2.96
C ALA A 200 -5.76 11.98 -4.47
N GLY A 201 -6.43 11.19 -5.31
CA GLY A 201 -6.41 11.28 -6.76
C GLY A 201 -7.00 12.59 -7.26
N GLU A 202 -8.12 13.03 -6.69
CA GLU A 202 -8.73 14.34 -7.01
C GLU A 202 -7.78 15.50 -6.70
N ARG A 203 -6.94 15.35 -5.67
CA ARG A 203 -5.96 16.35 -5.23
C ARG A 203 -4.65 16.34 -6.00
N LEU A 204 -4.34 15.29 -6.77
CA LEU A 204 -3.06 15.21 -7.50
C LEU A 204 -2.84 16.39 -8.43
N ARG A 205 -3.92 16.88 -9.05
CA ARG A 205 -3.84 18.06 -9.92
C ARG A 205 -3.47 19.31 -9.12
N GLU A 206 -4.10 19.57 -8.00
CA GLU A 206 -3.79 20.72 -7.16
C GLU A 206 -2.35 20.64 -6.64
N ARG A 207 -1.95 19.46 -6.14
CA ARG A 207 -0.61 19.17 -5.61
C ARG A 207 0.50 19.42 -6.62
N ILE A 208 0.33 19.02 -7.87
CA ILE A 208 1.38 19.21 -8.90
C ILE A 208 1.53 20.68 -9.31
N TYR A 209 0.46 21.48 -9.24
CA TYR A 209 0.52 22.93 -9.54
C TYR A 209 0.95 23.77 -8.33
N GLU A 210 0.76 23.29 -7.10
CA GLU A 210 1.26 23.97 -5.89
C GLU A 210 2.78 24.14 -5.93
N ILE A 211 3.51 23.13 -6.44
CA ILE A 211 4.98 23.16 -6.56
C ILE A 211 5.45 24.24 -7.56
N ASP A 212 4.64 24.55 -8.58
CA ASP A 212 4.94 25.64 -9.52
C ASP A 212 4.71 27.03 -8.90
N GLY A 213 3.79 27.14 -7.94
CA GLY A 213 3.32 28.42 -7.37
C GLY A 213 4.20 29.02 -6.27
N GLU A 214 5.10 28.23 -5.68
CA GLU A 214 5.99 28.67 -4.60
C GLU A 214 7.01 29.75 -5.05
N ASP A 215 7.22 29.94 -6.36
CA ASP A 215 8.07 31.02 -6.89
C ASP A 215 7.35 32.38 -6.99
N GLY A 216 6.01 32.40 -7.05
CA GLY A 216 5.23 33.64 -7.24
C GLY A 216 5.03 34.47 -5.97
N ALA A 217 5.40 33.93 -4.81
CA ALA A 217 5.21 34.58 -3.51
C ALA A 217 6.48 35.28 -2.98
N THR A 218 7.64 35.04 -3.59
CA THR A 218 8.94 35.59 -3.16
C THR A 218 9.36 36.85 -3.95
N GLU A 219 8.57 37.25 -4.95
CA GLU A 219 8.70 38.52 -5.67
C GLU A 219 7.44 39.38 -5.51
N ARG A 220 7.16 39.87 -4.30
CA ARG A 220 6.31 41.06 -4.07
C ARG A 220 6.82 41.89 -2.90
#